data_AF-A0A521ZQ49-F1
#
_entry.id   AF-A0A521ZQ49-F1
#
_cell.length_a   1.000
_cell.length_b   1.000
_cell.length_c   1.000
_cell.angle_alpha   90.00
_cell.angle_beta   90.00
_cell.angle_gamma   90.00
#
_symmetry.space_group_name_H-M   'P 1'
#
loop_
_entity.id
_entity.type
_entity.pdbx_description
1 polymer ?
#
loop_
_entity_poly.entity_id
_entity_poly.type
_entity_poly.pdbx_seq_one_letter_code
_entity_poly.pdbx_strand_id
1 'polypeptide(L)'
;MFEQQQFMSECAKNSENIQRLHELKRQFDAVIEDRKVDLAKGLQGELERQLALVHRKFFPELDQIVESEQTALGHFFGEEVKVPLPPAEITSKRFKRWKELGFELHYFPAKKVSAENSFSGQREKVDGLLYRAMKEGKLEPDSDEMRGEWVLVDTRDVPVCTPRPGFGGGWVFNEYKDDFLKDLDKTLSWRQKLPSRHRSQFSWEQLQDQETKNKFADFLKVRQVHPNQITLPRAVEWNYLVNEFFPWWTNEEKHISEWLEDRYEGNRCLVMEDGGGLIVRIDPGKNPGHIGFRLVIRFSQK
;
A
#
# COMPACT_ATOMS: atom_id res chain seq x y z
N MET A 1 -11.32 6.25 45.16
CA MET A 1 -10.01 5.93 45.78
C MET A 1 -9.33 4.73 45.10
N PHE A 2 -10.04 3.60 44.91
CA PHE A 2 -9.51 2.41 44.22
C PHE A 2 -9.03 2.67 42.77
N GLU A 3 -9.80 3.40 41.97
CA GLU A 3 -9.44 3.72 40.58
C GLU A 3 -8.19 4.60 40.45
N GLN A 4 -7.96 5.52 41.41
CA GLN A 4 -6.76 6.36 41.43
C GLN A 4 -5.49 5.57 41.76
N GLN A 5 -5.58 4.61 42.69
CA GLN A 5 -4.45 3.73 43.01
C GLN A 5 -4.10 2.81 41.83
N GLN A 6 -5.11 2.30 41.13
CA GLN A 6 -4.92 1.45 39.97
C GLN A 6 -4.28 2.24 38.80
N PHE A 7 -4.75 3.45 38.53
CA PHE A 7 -4.18 4.34 37.53
C PHE A 7 -2.71 4.69 37.81
N MET A 8 -2.39 5.08 39.06
CA MET A 8 -1.01 5.40 39.44
C MET A 8 -0.07 4.20 39.35
N SER A 9 -0.56 3.00 39.69
CA SER A 9 0.20 1.75 39.53
C SER A 9 0.50 1.44 38.06
N GLU A 10 -0.47 1.68 37.16
CA GLU A 10 -0.28 1.50 35.73
C GLU A 10 0.68 2.52 35.12
N CYS A 11 0.59 3.80 35.54
CA CYS A 11 1.53 4.83 35.13
C CYS A 11 2.97 4.50 35.54
N ALA A 12 3.17 4.00 36.78
CA ALA A 12 4.49 3.59 37.26
C ALA A 12 5.08 2.44 36.41
N LYS A 13 4.28 1.40 36.12
CA LYS A 13 4.70 0.29 35.26
C LYS A 13 5.02 0.74 33.83
N ASN A 14 4.24 1.67 33.29
CA ASN A 14 4.49 2.23 31.96
C ASN A 14 5.80 3.02 31.93
N SER A 15 6.06 3.83 32.95
CA SER A 15 7.32 4.57 33.11
C SER A 15 8.52 3.64 33.17
N GLU A 16 8.43 2.54 33.92
CA GLU A 16 9.48 1.53 34.01
C GLU A 16 9.76 0.85 32.66
N ASN A 17 8.71 0.46 31.93
CA ASN A 17 8.85 -0.12 30.59
C ASN A 17 9.53 0.84 29.59
N ILE A 18 9.17 2.13 29.62
CA ILE A 18 9.80 3.16 28.78
C ILE A 18 11.27 3.34 29.15
N GLN A 19 11.61 3.40 30.43
CA GLN A 19 13.00 3.47 30.89
C GLN A 19 13.80 2.25 30.46
N ARG A 20 13.21 1.05 30.55
CA ARG A 20 13.84 -0.20 30.11
C ARG A 20 14.14 -0.19 28.61
N LEU A 21 13.22 0.31 27.79
CA LEU A 21 13.43 0.47 26.34
C LEU A 21 14.59 1.43 26.03
N HIS A 22 14.67 2.58 26.72
CA HIS A 22 15.77 3.52 26.54
C HIS A 22 17.13 2.89 26.90
N GLU A 23 17.18 2.12 27.97
CA GLU A 23 18.41 1.45 28.39
C GLU A 23 18.83 0.35 27.39
N LEU A 24 17.90 -0.49 26.94
CA LEU A 24 18.18 -1.50 25.92
C LEU A 24 18.66 -0.86 24.60
N LYS A 25 18.06 0.26 24.19
CA LYS A 25 18.51 1.01 23.01
C LYS A 25 19.94 1.51 23.17
N ARG A 26 20.26 2.12 24.32
CA ARG A 26 21.61 2.60 24.62
C ARG A 26 22.64 1.47 24.56
N GLN A 27 22.30 0.31 25.12
CA GLN A 27 23.16 -0.88 25.08
C GLN A 27 23.34 -1.39 23.66
N PHE A 28 22.28 -1.45 22.86
CA PHE A 28 22.34 -1.85 21.47
C PHE A 28 23.25 -0.92 20.66
N ASP A 29 23.06 0.41 20.78
CA ASP A 29 23.86 1.40 20.06
C ASP A 29 25.36 1.27 20.40
N ALA A 30 25.71 1.09 21.69
CA ALA A 30 27.09 0.88 22.13
C ALA A 30 27.70 -0.44 21.58
N VAL A 31 26.92 -1.51 21.51
CA VAL A 31 27.37 -2.82 21.01
C VAL A 31 27.57 -2.81 19.49
N ILE A 32 26.78 -2.02 18.76
CA ILE A 32 26.96 -1.77 17.33
C ILE A 32 28.26 -1.00 17.08
N GLU A 33 28.55 0.05 17.86
CA GLU A 33 29.81 0.79 17.78
C GLU A 33 31.03 -0.12 18.01
N ASP A 34 30.92 -1.05 18.95
CA ASP A 34 31.92 -2.07 19.27
C ASP A 34 32.02 -3.22 18.25
N ARG A 35 31.16 -3.24 17.20
CA ARG A 35 31.08 -4.29 16.17
C ARG A 35 30.84 -5.71 16.70
N LYS A 36 30.19 -5.84 17.87
CA LYS A 36 29.87 -7.14 18.49
C LYS A 36 28.55 -7.70 17.95
N VAL A 37 28.60 -8.24 16.74
CA VAL A 37 27.42 -8.64 15.94
C VAL A 37 26.47 -9.60 16.68
N ASP A 38 26.99 -10.61 17.38
CA ASP A 38 26.13 -11.60 18.04
C ASP A 38 25.38 -11.03 19.25
N LEU A 39 26.04 -10.15 20.02
CA LEU A 39 25.42 -9.46 21.14
C LEU A 39 24.39 -8.43 20.64
N ALA A 40 24.67 -7.77 19.50
CA ALA A 40 23.72 -6.86 18.86
C ALA A 40 22.43 -7.58 18.45
N LYS A 41 22.52 -8.78 17.85
CA LYS A 41 21.35 -9.59 17.50
C LYS A 41 20.51 -9.96 18.73
N GLY A 42 21.16 -10.34 19.83
CA GLY A 42 20.46 -10.66 21.08
C GLY A 42 19.72 -9.45 21.66
N LEU A 43 20.38 -8.29 21.69
CA LEU A 43 19.79 -7.03 22.15
C LEU A 43 18.67 -6.54 21.21
N GLN A 44 18.81 -6.70 19.90
CA GLN A 44 17.76 -6.39 18.93
C GLN A 44 16.50 -7.21 19.20
N GLY A 45 16.64 -8.53 19.40
CA GLY A 45 15.50 -9.40 19.71
C GLY A 45 14.79 -9.01 21.00
N GLU A 46 15.53 -8.62 22.04
CA GLU A 46 14.93 -8.13 23.28
C GLU A 46 14.24 -6.77 23.11
N LEU A 47 14.84 -5.86 22.34
CA LEU A 47 14.26 -4.56 22.03
C LEU A 47 12.95 -4.71 21.25
N GLU A 48 12.92 -5.58 20.23
CA GLU A 48 11.72 -5.93 19.47
C GLU A 48 10.61 -6.48 20.38
N ARG A 49 10.94 -7.37 21.32
CA ARG A 49 9.98 -7.92 22.30
C ARG A 49 9.39 -6.85 23.21
N GLN A 50 10.23 -5.99 23.79
CA GLN A 50 9.76 -4.93 24.69
C GLN A 50 8.94 -3.88 23.93
N LEU A 51 9.34 -3.56 22.70
CA LEU A 51 8.62 -2.62 21.86
C LEU A 51 7.23 -3.17 21.52
N ALA A 52 7.12 -4.46 21.19
CA ALA A 52 5.83 -5.11 20.94
C ALA A 52 4.90 -5.06 22.16
N LEU A 53 5.41 -5.28 23.39
CA LEU A 53 4.60 -5.18 24.61
C LEU A 53 4.05 -3.77 24.85
N VAL A 54 4.88 -2.75 24.64
CA VAL A 54 4.45 -1.35 24.75
C VAL A 54 3.45 -1.03 23.65
N HIS A 55 3.73 -1.43 22.42
CA HIS A 55 2.86 -1.18 21.29
C HIS A 55 1.48 -1.82 21.48
N ARG A 56 1.40 -3.07 21.93
CA ARG A 56 0.16 -3.75 22.29
C ARG A 56 -0.71 -3.02 23.28
N LYS A 57 -0.07 -2.42 24.28
CA LYS A 57 -0.77 -1.74 25.38
C LYS A 57 -1.33 -0.39 24.94
N PHE A 58 -0.59 0.35 24.11
CA PHE A 58 -0.94 1.72 23.76
C PHE A 58 -1.63 1.86 22.40
N PHE A 59 -1.46 0.88 21.51
CA PHE A 59 -1.96 0.88 20.14
C PHE A 59 -2.56 -0.49 19.75
N PRO A 60 -3.55 -1.00 20.52
CA PRO A 60 -4.10 -2.35 20.31
C PRO A 60 -4.67 -2.56 18.90
N GLU A 61 -5.20 -1.53 18.25
CA GLU A 61 -5.68 -1.61 16.86
C GLU A 61 -4.57 -1.84 15.84
N LEU A 62 -3.33 -1.39 16.13
CA LEU A 62 -2.18 -1.59 15.26
C LEU A 62 -1.51 -2.97 15.49
N ASP A 63 -1.71 -3.57 16.66
CA ASP A 63 -1.34 -4.97 16.87
C ASP A 63 -2.29 -5.92 16.15
N GLN A 64 -3.59 -5.62 16.18
CA GLN A 64 -4.59 -6.41 15.47
C GLN A 64 -4.33 -6.46 13.96
N ILE A 65 -3.86 -5.35 13.36
CA ILE A 65 -3.49 -5.37 11.93
C ILE A 65 -2.24 -6.22 11.68
N VAL A 66 -1.25 -6.22 12.58
CA VAL A 66 -0.07 -7.10 12.46
C VAL A 66 -0.49 -8.57 12.49
N GLU A 67 -1.32 -8.95 13.46
CA GLU A 67 -1.83 -10.33 13.59
C GLU A 67 -2.67 -10.75 12.37
N SER A 68 -3.53 -9.84 11.87
CA SER A 68 -4.34 -10.06 10.67
C SER A 68 -3.48 -10.24 9.42
N GLU A 69 -2.50 -9.37 9.21
CA GLU A 69 -1.58 -9.45 8.08
C GLU A 69 -0.72 -10.72 8.15
N GLN A 70 -0.22 -11.10 9.33
CA GLN A 70 0.56 -12.32 9.50
C GLN A 70 -0.26 -13.57 9.17
N THR A 71 -1.54 -13.58 9.54
CA THR A 71 -2.46 -14.67 9.21
C THR A 71 -2.74 -14.74 7.70
N ALA A 72 -3.08 -13.61 7.07
CA ALA A 72 -3.35 -13.51 5.64
C ALA A 72 -2.12 -13.91 4.81
N LEU A 73 -0.95 -13.37 5.15
CA LEU A 73 0.32 -13.71 4.51
C LEU A 73 0.68 -15.18 4.70
N GLY A 74 0.47 -15.71 5.91
CA GLY A 74 0.71 -17.13 6.19
C GLY A 74 -0.15 -18.05 5.33
N HIS A 75 -1.43 -17.70 5.18
CA HIS A 75 -2.36 -18.40 4.30
C HIS A 75 -1.99 -18.27 2.82
N PHE A 76 -1.68 -17.06 2.36
CA PHE A 76 -1.35 -16.78 0.99
C PHE A 76 -0.08 -17.52 0.56
N PHE A 77 1.03 -17.33 1.29
CA PHE A 77 2.34 -17.88 0.95
C PHE A 77 2.52 -19.35 1.35
N GLY A 78 1.68 -19.87 2.26
CA GLY A 78 1.77 -21.25 2.73
C GLY A 78 2.89 -21.50 3.73
N GLU A 79 3.46 -20.44 4.28
CA GLU A 79 4.54 -20.45 5.26
C GLU A 79 4.41 -19.29 6.22
N GLU A 80 5.02 -19.39 7.41
CA GLU A 80 4.99 -18.29 8.37
C GLU A 80 5.75 -17.07 7.85
N VAL A 81 5.07 -15.93 7.74
CA VAL A 81 5.66 -14.65 7.33
C VAL A 81 5.72 -13.73 8.55
N LYS A 82 6.93 -13.36 8.98
CA LYS A 82 7.12 -12.39 10.07
C LYS A 82 6.69 -11.00 9.59
N VAL A 83 5.65 -10.44 10.20
CA VAL A 83 5.20 -9.07 9.94
C VAL A 83 5.83 -8.13 10.98
N PRO A 84 6.58 -7.10 10.56
CA PRO A 84 7.16 -6.13 11.48
C PRO A 84 6.09 -5.18 12.02
N LEU A 85 6.34 -4.55 13.17
CA LEU A 85 5.45 -3.51 13.69
C LEU A 85 5.34 -2.33 12.70
N PRO A 86 4.16 -1.68 12.61
CA PRO A 86 4.00 -0.49 11.79
C PRO A 86 5.01 0.61 12.18
N PRO A 87 5.60 1.33 11.20
CA PRO A 87 6.47 2.47 11.47
C PRO A 87 5.81 3.50 12.39
N ALA A 88 6.61 4.18 13.23
CA ALA A 88 6.11 5.12 14.24
C ALA A 88 5.29 6.30 13.67
N GLU A 89 5.42 6.59 12.37
CA GLU A 89 4.60 7.57 11.65
C GLU A 89 3.14 7.14 11.48
N ILE A 90 2.83 5.85 11.60
CA ILE A 90 1.49 5.29 11.58
C ILE A 90 0.94 5.33 13.00
N THR A 91 0.23 6.41 13.33
CA THR A 91 -0.45 6.56 14.63
C THR A 91 -1.88 6.04 14.55
N SER A 92 -2.44 5.60 15.69
CA SER A 92 -3.87 5.24 15.81
C SER A 92 -4.82 6.28 15.21
N LYS A 93 -4.53 7.57 15.41
CA LYS A 93 -5.34 8.66 14.87
C LYS A 93 -5.31 8.72 13.34
N ARG A 94 -4.12 8.53 12.75
CA ARG A 94 -3.96 8.48 11.30
C ARG A 94 -4.64 7.24 10.72
N PHE A 95 -4.40 6.08 11.33
CA PHE A 95 -5.00 4.81 10.92
C PHE A 95 -6.53 4.88 10.87
N LYS A 96 -7.19 5.39 11.92
CA LYS A 96 -8.65 5.57 11.94
C LYS A 96 -9.13 6.50 10.85
N ARG A 97 -8.47 7.65 10.66
CA ARG A 97 -8.78 8.59 9.58
C ARG A 97 -8.65 7.94 8.20
N TRP A 98 -7.60 7.13 7.97
CA TRP A 98 -7.41 6.48 6.67
C TRP A 98 -8.51 5.47 6.36
N LYS A 99 -8.94 4.69 7.36
CA LYS A 99 -10.11 3.81 7.22
C LYS A 99 -11.38 4.59 6.84
N GLU A 100 -11.63 5.72 7.49
CA GLU A 100 -12.76 6.61 7.14
C GLU A 100 -12.68 7.17 5.71
N LEU A 101 -11.47 7.26 5.14
CA LEU A 101 -11.23 7.74 3.78
C LEU A 101 -11.24 6.61 2.73
N GLY A 102 -11.50 5.36 3.11
CA GLY A 102 -11.48 4.21 2.20
C GLY A 102 -10.07 3.72 1.87
N PHE A 103 -9.15 3.83 2.84
CA PHE A 103 -7.80 3.29 2.75
C PHE A 103 -7.53 2.26 3.84
N GLU A 104 -6.78 1.21 3.50
CA GLU A 104 -6.37 0.16 4.42
C GLU A 104 -4.86 -0.01 4.45
N LEU A 105 -4.36 -0.40 5.62
CA LEU A 105 -2.94 -0.58 5.86
C LEU A 105 -2.60 -2.06 5.66
N HIS A 106 -1.62 -2.34 4.82
CA HIS A 106 -1.15 -3.71 4.51
C HIS A 106 0.36 -3.80 4.59
N TYR A 107 0.86 -5.02 4.81
CA TYR A 107 2.28 -5.32 4.72
C TYR A 107 2.57 -6.11 3.44
N PHE A 108 3.42 -5.55 2.58
CA PHE A 108 3.95 -6.26 1.42
C PHE A 108 5.23 -6.98 1.83
N PRO A 109 5.28 -8.33 1.87
CA PRO A 109 6.44 -9.05 2.34
C PRO A 109 7.60 -8.93 1.34
N ALA A 110 8.83 -9.05 1.83
CA ALA A 110 10.00 -9.11 0.97
C ALA A 110 10.04 -10.48 0.25
N LYS A 111 9.38 -10.57 -0.90
CA LYS A 111 9.21 -11.82 -1.64
C LYS A 111 9.20 -11.60 -3.13
N LYS A 112 9.89 -12.50 -3.82
CA LYS A 112 9.84 -12.61 -5.28
C LYS A 112 8.54 -13.32 -5.71
N VAL A 113 7.80 -12.68 -6.59
CA VAL A 113 6.58 -13.20 -7.20
C VAL A 113 6.88 -13.47 -8.66
N SER A 114 6.81 -14.73 -9.09
CA SER A 114 7.05 -15.13 -10.47
C SER A 114 6.02 -16.17 -10.90
N ALA A 115 5.85 -16.40 -12.21
CA ALA A 115 4.95 -17.44 -12.69
C ALA A 115 5.41 -18.88 -12.34
N GLU A 116 6.68 -19.03 -11.94
CA GLU A 116 7.24 -20.30 -11.48
C GLU A 116 6.90 -20.56 -10.00
N ASN A 117 6.67 -19.50 -9.23
CA ASN A 117 6.19 -19.61 -7.87
C ASN A 117 4.69 -19.88 -7.89
N SER A 118 4.25 -20.86 -7.12
CA SER A 118 2.84 -21.09 -6.83
C SER A 118 2.67 -20.96 -5.34
N PHE A 119 1.88 -19.99 -4.91
CA PHE A 119 1.54 -19.81 -3.50
C PHE A 119 0.20 -20.48 -3.19
N SER A 120 0.02 -20.98 -1.97
CA SER A 120 -1.16 -21.77 -1.60
C SER A 120 -2.47 -21.00 -1.71
N GLY A 121 -2.45 -19.70 -1.38
CA GLY A 121 -3.62 -18.83 -1.48
C GLY A 121 -3.78 -18.14 -2.84
N GLN A 122 -2.87 -18.37 -3.79
CA GLN A 122 -2.95 -17.74 -5.11
C GLN A 122 -4.03 -18.41 -5.97
N ARG A 123 -5.14 -17.70 -6.18
CA ARG A 123 -6.26 -18.13 -7.03
C ARG A 123 -5.94 -17.95 -8.51
N GLU A 124 -5.32 -16.82 -8.84
CA GLU A 124 -4.93 -16.42 -10.19
C GLU A 124 -3.43 -16.16 -10.25
N LYS A 125 -2.76 -16.85 -11.18
CA LYS A 125 -1.34 -16.64 -11.44
C LYS A 125 -1.10 -15.26 -12.03
N VAL A 126 0.12 -14.78 -11.87
CA VAL A 126 0.65 -13.65 -12.63
C VAL A 126 0.38 -13.87 -14.11
N ASP A 127 -0.18 -12.87 -14.78
CA ASP A 127 -0.49 -12.94 -16.21
C ASP A 127 0.73 -13.36 -17.05
N GLY A 128 0.47 -14.18 -18.07
CA GLY A 128 1.52 -14.73 -18.93
C GLY A 128 2.27 -13.67 -19.74
N LEU A 129 1.62 -12.57 -20.12
CA LEU A 129 2.26 -11.44 -20.81
C LEU A 129 3.08 -10.60 -19.84
N LEU A 130 2.58 -10.35 -18.63
CA LEU A 130 3.34 -9.67 -17.58
C LEU A 130 4.64 -10.41 -17.27
N TYR A 131 4.53 -11.71 -17.05
CA TYR A 131 5.68 -12.55 -16.77
C TYR A 131 6.67 -12.60 -17.94
N ARG A 132 6.18 -12.69 -19.18
CA ARG A 132 7.05 -12.60 -20.36
C ARG A 132 7.81 -11.27 -20.40
N ALA A 133 7.14 -10.17 -20.07
CA ALA A 133 7.77 -8.84 -20.01
C ALA A 133 8.88 -8.77 -18.95
N MET A 134 8.66 -9.37 -17.77
CA MET A 134 9.69 -9.49 -16.72
C MET A 134 10.88 -10.30 -17.24
N LYS A 135 10.65 -11.49 -17.80
CA LYS A 135 11.72 -12.38 -18.30
C LYS A 135 12.52 -11.78 -19.46
N GLU A 136 11.87 -11.03 -20.34
CA GLU A 136 12.51 -10.37 -21.47
C GLU A 136 13.26 -9.07 -21.07
N GLY A 137 13.27 -8.70 -19.78
CA GLY A 137 13.94 -7.49 -19.30
C GLY A 137 13.28 -6.21 -19.80
N LYS A 138 11.97 -6.26 -20.05
CA LYS A 138 11.20 -5.12 -20.57
C LYS A 138 10.55 -4.28 -19.47
N LEU A 139 10.57 -4.78 -18.24
CA LEU A 139 10.21 -4.03 -17.04
C LEU A 139 11.47 -3.72 -16.23
N GLU A 140 11.30 -2.97 -15.14
CA GLU A 140 12.40 -2.70 -14.22
C GLU A 140 12.92 -4.00 -13.59
N PRO A 141 14.21 -4.08 -13.23
CA PRO A 141 14.83 -5.32 -12.73
C PRO A 141 14.17 -5.89 -11.46
N ASP A 142 13.51 -5.04 -10.66
CA ASP A 142 12.85 -5.40 -9.41
C ASP A 142 11.32 -5.49 -9.55
N SER A 143 10.79 -5.47 -10.79
CA SER A 143 9.35 -5.59 -11.04
C SER A 143 8.76 -6.93 -10.58
N ASP A 144 9.59 -7.96 -10.36
CA ASP A 144 9.17 -9.27 -9.85
C ASP A 144 9.28 -9.43 -8.32
N GLU A 145 9.57 -8.35 -7.57
CA GLU A 145 9.84 -8.40 -6.14
C GLU A 145 8.98 -7.41 -5.34
N MET A 146 8.31 -7.91 -4.30
CA MET A 146 7.72 -7.08 -3.24
C MET A 146 8.79 -6.68 -2.22
N ARG A 147 8.73 -5.44 -1.72
CA ARG A 147 9.86 -4.77 -1.06
C ARG A 147 9.93 -4.89 0.47
N GLY A 148 9.04 -5.66 1.11
CA GLY A 148 9.10 -5.81 2.57
C GLY A 148 8.69 -4.56 3.34
N GLU A 149 7.60 -3.91 2.95
CA GLU A 149 7.23 -2.58 3.44
C GLU A 149 5.76 -2.50 3.87
N TRP A 150 5.49 -1.58 4.80
CA TRP A 150 4.12 -1.20 5.14
C TRP A 150 3.61 -0.22 4.10
N VAL A 151 2.38 -0.44 3.63
CA VAL A 151 1.73 0.39 2.63
C VAL A 151 0.31 0.76 3.03
N LEU A 152 -0.12 1.96 2.66
CA LEU A 152 -1.51 2.36 2.68
C LEU A 152 -2.08 2.23 1.27
N VAL A 153 -3.10 1.41 1.14
CA VAL A 153 -3.74 1.07 -0.14
C VAL A 153 -5.13 1.67 -0.19
N ASP A 154 -5.45 2.28 -1.30
CA ASP A 154 -6.81 2.70 -1.64
C ASP A 154 -7.69 1.50 -1.99
N THR A 155 -8.69 1.21 -1.16
CA THR A 155 -9.44 -0.05 -1.22
C THR A 155 -10.77 0.03 -1.95
N ARG A 156 -11.13 1.23 -2.40
CA ARG A 156 -12.43 1.50 -3.02
C ARG A 156 -12.63 0.68 -4.30
N ASP A 157 -13.88 0.30 -4.51
CA ASP A 157 -14.29 -0.51 -5.67
C ASP A 157 -13.94 0.19 -6.98
N VAL A 158 -13.58 -0.63 -7.97
CA VAL A 158 -13.41 -0.19 -9.34
C VAL A 158 -14.81 0.12 -9.92
N PRO A 159 -15.04 1.29 -10.54
CA PRO A 159 -16.34 1.63 -11.08
C PRO A 159 -16.67 0.72 -12.26
N VAL A 160 -17.95 0.47 -12.43
CA VAL A 160 -18.49 -0.33 -13.53
C VAL A 160 -18.65 0.53 -14.77
N CYS A 161 -18.21 -0.01 -15.90
CA CYS A 161 -18.39 0.52 -17.24
C CYS A 161 -19.64 -0.11 -17.88
N THR A 162 -20.62 0.71 -18.26
CA THR A 162 -21.79 0.24 -19.00
C THR A 162 -21.72 0.69 -20.46
N PRO A 163 -22.13 -0.13 -21.44
CA PRO A 163 -22.22 0.32 -22.82
C PRO A 163 -23.18 1.50 -22.93
N ARG A 164 -22.79 2.57 -23.64
CA ARG A 164 -23.67 3.70 -23.88
C ARG A 164 -24.82 3.28 -24.79
N PRO A 165 -26.09 3.44 -24.38
CA PRO A 165 -27.22 3.17 -25.28
C PRO A 165 -27.27 4.20 -26.41
N GLY A 166 -27.24 3.74 -27.67
CA GLY A 166 -27.39 4.58 -28.86
C GLY A 166 -26.06 4.90 -29.59
N PHE A 167 -26.11 4.77 -30.92
CA PHE A 167 -25.05 4.93 -31.95
C PHE A 167 -23.68 5.47 -31.48
N GLY A 168 -22.66 4.59 -31.52
CA GLY A 168 -21.25 4.99 -31.51
C GLY A 168 -20.31 4.26 -30.55
N GLY A 169 -20.71 3.15 -29.92
CA GLY A 169 -19.76 2.24 -29.24
C GLY A 169 -19.00 2.83 -28.04
N GLY A 170 -19.52 3.88 -27.41
CA GLY A 170 -18.90 4.46 -26.21
C GLY A 170 -19.25 3.70 -24.93
N TRP A 171 -18.40 3.83 -23.91
CA TRP A 171 -18.68 3.37 -22.54
C TRP A 171 -19.15 4.54 -21.69
N VAL A 172 -20.10 4.29 -20.78
CA VAL A 172 -20.51 5.19 -19.70
C VAL A 172 -19.89 4.67 -18.42
N PHE A 173 -19.07 5.51 -17.79
CA PHE A 173 -18.43 5.21 -16.52
C PHE A 173 -19.36 5.66 -15.39
N ASN A 174 -19.76 4.72 -14.55
CA ASN A 174 -20.43 5.08 -13.32
C ASN A 174 -19.44 5.83 -12.41
N GLU A 175 -19.89 6.87 -11.73
CA GLU A 175 -19.02 7.55 -10.75
C GLU A 175 -18.61 6.56 -9.65
N TYR A 176 -17.39 6.68 -9.15
CA TYR A 176 -17.05 6.12 -7.84
C TYR A 176 -18.05 6.63 -6.82
N LYS A 177 -18.71 5.70 -6.11
CA LYS A 177 -19.69 6.05 -5.07
C LYS A 177 -19.07 6.97 -4.02
N ASP A 178 -17.80 6.72 -3.68
CA ASP A 178 -17.04 7.44 -2.65
C ASP A 178 -15.69 7.99 -3.19
N ASP A 179 -15.73 8.98 -4.09
CA ASP A 179 -14.50 9.54 -4.64
C ASP A 179 -13.85 10.62 -3.73
N PHE A 180 -12.70 10.31 -3.11
CA PHE A 180 -11.89 11.30 -2.39
C PHE A 180 -11.51 12.49 -3.27
N LEU A 181 -11.50 12.31 -4.59
CA LEU A 181 -11.26 13.42 -5.51
C LEU A 181 -12.28 14.54 -5.32
N LYS A 182 -13.52 14.25 -4.89
CA LYS A 182 -14.53 15.28 -4.57
C LYS A 182 -14.09 16.17 -3.40
N ASP A 183 -13.38 15.61 -2.43
CA ASP A 183 -12.84 16.36 -1.29
C ASP A 183 -11.51 17.04 -1.62
N LEU A 184 -10.71 16.43 -2.50
CA LEU A 184 -9.45 17.00 -3.00
C LEU A 184 -9.69 18.17 -3.98
N ASP A 185 -10.79 18.13 -4.76
CA ASP A 185 -11.18 19.12 -5.78
C ASP A 185 -11.24 20.56 -5.24
N LYS A 186 -11.59 20.74 -3.96
CA LYS A 186 -11.55 22.05 -3.26
C LYS A 186 -10.15 22.69 -3.25
N THR A 187 -9.10 21.94 -3.59
CA THR A 187 -7.70 22.36 -3.52
C THR A 187 -6.93 22.28 -4.86
N LEU A 188 -7.58 21.78 -5.92
CA LEU A 188 -7.00 21.54 -7.26
C LEU A 188 -7.53 22.52 -8.33
N SER A 189 -7.83 23.76 -7.93
CA SER A 189 -8.45 24.81 -8.76
C SER A 189 -7.69 25.21 -10.05
N TRP A 190 -6.53 24.62 -10.34
CA TRP A 190 -5.64 25.00 -11.44
C TRP A 190 -5.70 24.08 -12.68
N ARG A 191 -6.32 22.89 -12.61
CA ARG A 191 -6.58 22.08 -13.81
C ARG A 191 -7.97 22.41 -14.34
N GLN A 192 -8.01 23.18 -15.43
CA GLN A 192 -9.20 23.62 -16.15
C GLN A 192 -10.34 22.59 -16.10
N LYS A 193 -11.52 23.03 -15.60
CA LYS A 193 -12.84 22.36 -15.64
C LYS A 193 -12.78 20.91 -16.12
N LEU A 194 -12.36 20.00 -15.25
CA LEU A 194 -12.53 18.58 -15.50
C LEU A 194 -14.03 18.33 -15.69
N PRO A 195 -14.48 17.76 -16.84
CA PRO A 195 -15.90 17.55 -17.11
C PRO A 195 -16.57 16.63 -16.08
N SER A 196 -15.77 15.80 -15.41
CA SER A 196 -16.18 14.90 -14.34
C SER A 196 -15.07 14.77 -13.30
N ARG A 197 -15.45 14.60 -12.03
CA ARG A 197 -14.54 14.41 -10.88
C ARG A 197 -14.03 12.96 -10.79
N HIS A 198 -13.73 12.35 -11.92
CA HIS A 198 -13.46 10.92 -12.04
C HIS A 198 -11.96 10.64 -12.02
N ARG A 199 -11.53 9.52 -11.43
CA ARG A 199 -10.10 9.13 -11.39
C ARG A 199 -9.50 8.89 -12.75
N SER A 200 -10.31 8.58 -13.77
CA SER A 200 -9.80 8.41 -15.13
C SER A 200 -9.37 9.69 -15.85
N GLN A 201 -9.37 10.83 -15.15
CA GLN A 201 -8.96 12.12 -15.70
C GLN A 201 -7.45 12.37 -15.64
N PHE A 202 -6.69 11.50 -14.99
CA PHE A 202 -5.26 11.66 -14.85
C PHE A 202 -4.53 10.76 -15.86
N SER A 203 -3.61 11.36 -16.62
CA SER A 203 -2.58 10.58 -17.30
C SER A 203 -1.59 10.04 -16.28
N TRP A 204 -0.81 9.03 -16.67
CA TRP A 204 0.23 8.49 -15.81
C TRP A 204 1.26 9.58 -15.43
N GLU A 205 1.72 10.40 -16.38
CA GLU A 205 2.68 11.49 -16.09
C GLU A 205 2.15 12.49 -15.07
N GLN A 206 0.85 12.80 -15.15
CA GLN A 206 0.19 13.68 -14.21
C GLN A 206 0.13 13.09 -12.79
N LEU A 207 0.04 11.77 -12.64
CA LEU A 207 0.10 11.10 -11.35
C LEU A 207 1.52 11.08 -10.77
N GLN A 208 2.52 11.15 -11.65
CA GLN A 208 3.92 11.22 -11.25
C GLN A 208 4.42 12.63 -10.92
N ASP A 209 3.70 13.66 -11.35
CA ASP A 209 4.03 15.05 -11.06
C ASP A 209 4.10 15.35 -9.55
N GLN A 210 5.13 16.10 -9.18
CA GLN A 210 5.45 16.47 -7.83
C GLN A 210 4.34 17.30 -7.15
N GLU A 211 3.68 18.19 -7.90
CA GLU A 211 2.58 18.98 -7.36
C GLU A 211 1.39 18.07 -7.01
N THR A 212 1.03 17.17 -7.91
CA THR A 212 -0.05 16.19 -7.72
C THR A 212 0.21 15.30 -6.51
N LYS A 213 1.42 14.75 -6.40
CA LYS A 213 1.83 13.94 -5.24
C LYS A 213 1.77 14.73 -3.93
N ASN A 214 2.21 15.99 -3.92
CA ASN A 214 2.11 16.84 -2.73
C ASN A 214 0.65 17.04 -2.27
N LYS A 215 -0.28 17.18 -3.21
CA LYS A 215 -1.71 17.35 -2.90
C LYS A 215 -2.30 16.07 -2.30
N PHE A 216 -1.96 14.91 -2.84
CA PHE A 216 -2.34 13.64 -2.22
C PHE A 216 -1.74 13.48 -0.81
N ALA A 217 -0.47 13.87 -0.62
CA ALA A 217 0.19 13.83 0.69
C ALA A 217 -0.54 14.69 1.74
N ASP A 218 -0.95 15.89 1.34
CA ASP A 218 -1.66 16.86 2.17
C ASP A 218 -3.04 16.39 2.59
N PHE A 219 -3.75 15.75 1.67
CA PHE A 219 -5.09 15.20 1.88
C PHE A 219 -5.06 14.04 2.87
N LEU A 220 -4.14 13.10 2.64
CA LEU A 220 -3.94 11.92 3.49
C LEU A 220 -3.23 12.24 4.81
N LYS A 221 -2.77 13.48 5.00
CA LYS A 221 -2.02 13.94 6.18
C LYS A 221 -0.77 13.10 6.43
N VAL A 222 -0.12 12.70 5.34
CA VAL A 222 1.11 11.93 5.32
C VAL A 222 2.33 12.82 5.05
N ARG A 223 2.30 14.15 5.23
CA ARG A 223 3.44 15.07 4.92
C ARG A 223 4.85 14.69 5.45
N GLN A 224 4.95 13.76 6.41
CA GLN A 224 6.24 13.22 6.87
C GLN A 224 6.84 12.18 5.89
N VAL A 225 6.00 11.69 4.98
CA VAL A 225 6.28 10.79 3.87
C VAL A 225 6.69 11.66 2.68
N HIS A 226 7.87 11.40 2.13
CA HIS A 226 8.40 12.04 0.94
C HIS A 226 7.45 11.79 -0.24
N PRO A 227 7.21 12.77 -1.12
CA PRO A 227 6.26 12.61 -2.23
C PRO A 227 6.52 11.39 -3.13
N ASN A 228 7.79 10.98 -3.27
CA ASN A 228 8.18 9.76 -4.00
C ASN A 228 7.63 8.46 -3.40
N GLN A 229 7.09 8.49 -2.18
CA GLN A 229 6.44 7.35 -1.54
C GLN A 229 4.95 7.28 -1.89
N ILE A 230 4.38 8.28 -2.57
CA ILE A 230 3.05 8.22 -3.17
C ILE A 230 3.22 7.69 -4.59
N THR A 231 2.72 6.48 -4.80
CA THR A 231 2.93 5.69 -6.01
C THR A 231 1.62 5.06 -6.46
N LEU A 232 1.65 4.44 -7.63
CA LEU A 232 0.63 3.48 -8.04
C LEU A 232 1.02 2.06 -7.56
N PRO A 233 0.10 1.09 -7.56
CA PRO A 233 0.47 -0.29 -7.37
C PRO A 233 1.44 -0.74 -8.47
N ARG A 234 2.45 -1.52 -8.09
CA ARG A 234 3.21 -2.32 -9.07
C ARG A 234 2.39 -3.54 -9.48
N ALA A 235 2.68 -4.11 -10.64
CA ALA A 235 1.92 -5.22 -11.19
C ALA A 235 1.91 -6.46 -10.28
N VAL A 236 3.05 -6.77 -9.64
CA VAL A 236 3.13 -7.87 -8.65
C VAL A 236 2.35 -7.59 -7.37
N GLU A 237 2.30 -6.33 -6.94
CA GLU A 237 1.56 -5.91 -5.77
C GLU A 237 0.06 -5.96 -6.05
N TRP A 238 -0.36 -5.52 -7.24
CA TRP A 238 -1.73 -5.67 -7.70
C TRP A 238 -2.17 -7.13 -7.68
N ASN A 239 -1.36 -8.03 -8.28
CA ASN A 239 -1.69 -9.46 -8.31
C ASN A 239 -1.84 -10.04 -6.89
N TYR A 240 -0.95 -9.66 -5.97
CA TYR A 240 -1.08 -10.06 -4.56
C TYR A 240 -2.38 -9.54 -3.94
N LEU A 241 -2.64 -8.24 -4.07
CA LEU A 241 -3.81 -7.58 -3.50
C LEU A 241 -5.13 -8.19 -3.97
N VAL A 242 -5.29 -8.45 -5.27
CA VAL A 242 -6.53 -9.02 -5.81
C VAL A 242 -6.72 -10.49 -5.44
N ASN A 243 -5.64 -11.24 -5.22
CA ASN A 243 -5.79 -12.64 -4.83
C ASN A 243 -6.18 -12.80 -3.35
N GLU A 244 -5.59 -11.99 -2.46
CA GLU A 244 -5.74 -12.16 -1.02
C GLU A 244 -6.84 -11.27 -0.42
N PHE A 245 -6.80 -9.96 -0.71
CA PHE A 245 -7.62 -8.98 0.00
C PHE A 245 -8.82 -8.48 -0.80
N PHE A 246 -8.64 -8.30 -2.11
CA PHE A 246 -9.59 -7.59 -2.95
C PHE A 246 -9.98 -8.35 -4.22
N PRO A 247 -10.47 -9.61 -4.12
CA PRO A 247 -10.83 -10.43 -5.28
C PRO A 247 -11.97 -9.85 -6.11
N TRP A 248 -12.75 -8.92 -5.56
CA TRP A 248 -13.81 -8.26 -6.30
C TRP A 248 -13.30 -7.17 -7.25
N TRP A 249 -12.02 -6.76 -7.19
CA TRP A 249 -11.46 -5.83 -8.18
C TRP A 249 -11.30 -6.44 -9.57
N THR A 250 -11.37 -7.77 -9.68
CA THR A 250 -11.23 -8.52 -10.95
C THR A 250 -12.51 -9.27 -11.32
N ASN A 251 -13.66 -8.92 -10.71
CA ASN A 251 -14.93 -9.61 -10.97
C ASN A 251 -15.36 -9.50 -12.45
N GLU A 252 -16.31 -10.35 -12.87
CA GLU A 252 -16.75 -10.48 -14.27
C GLU A 252 -17.50 -9.25 -14.84
N GLU A 253 -17.77 -8.23 -14.03
CA GLU A 253 -18.32 -6.97 -14.51
C GLU A 253 -17.25 -6.14 -15.22
N LYS A 254 -17.62 -5.48 -16.32
CA LYS A 254 -16.68 -4.64 -17.08
C LYS A 254 -16.32 -3.42 -16.25
N HIS A 255 -15.08 -3.31 -15.85
CA HIS A 255 -14.57 -2.25 -15.00
C HIS A 255 -13.76 -1.24 -15.82
N ILE A 256 -13.31 -0.15 -15.18
CA ILE A 256 -12.27 0.66 -15.82
C ILE A 256 -10.93 -0.02 -15.63
N SER A 257 -10.04 0.14 -16.61
CA SER A 257 -8.65 -0.23 -16.42
C SER A 257 -7.98 0.72 -15.43
N GLU A 258 -6.87 0.32 -14.80
CA GLU A 258 -6.13 1.19 -13.87
C GLU A 258 -4.64 1.26 -14.19
N TRP A 259 -4.08 2.46 -14.06
CA TRP A 259 -2.64 2.71 -14.19
C TRP A 259 -1.84 1.95 -13.13
N LEU A 260 -0.73 1.34 -13.55
CA LEU A 260 0.28 0.75 -12.67
C LEU A 260 1.55 1.61 -12.64
N GLU A 261 2.37 1.43 -11.61
CA GLU A 261 3.64 2.16 -11.47
C GLU A 261 4.68 1.70 -12.51
N ASP A 262 4.61 0.43 -12.94
CA ASP A 262 5.59 -0.17 -13.84
C ASP A 262 5.66 0.50 -15.22
N ARG A 263 6.90 0.72 -15.66
CA ARG A 263 7.22 1.10 -17.04
C ARG A 263 7.53 -0.13 -17.89
N TYR A 264 7.21 -0.01 -19.18
CA TYR A 264 7.50 -0.99 -20.20
C TYR A 264 8.43 -0.38 -21.25
N GLU A 265 9.59 -1.02 -21.46
CA GLU A 265 10.63 -0.58 -22.40
C GLU A 265 11.01 0.91 -22.21
N GLY A 266 10.90 1.42 -20.98
CA GLY A 266 11.23 2.78 -20.56
C GLY A 266 10.26 3.89 -21.00
N ASN A 267 9.43 3.67 -22.03
CA ASN A 267 8.64 4.72 -22.69
C ASN A 267 7.13 4.50 -22.68
N ARG A 268 6.64 3.37 -22.18
CA ARG A 268 5.22 3.08 -22.00
C ARG A 268 4.95 2.72 -20.55
N CYS A 269 3.69 2.84 -20.15
CA CYS A 269 3.23 2.43 -18.83
C CYS A 269 2.30 1.24 -18.93
N LEU A 270 2.31 0.43 -17.88
CA LEU A 270 1.40 -0.69 -17.75
C LEU A 270 0.06 -0.22 -17.23
N VAL A 271 -0.98 -0.85 -17.74
CA VAL A 271 -2.35 -0.70 -17.30
C VAL A 271 -2.91 -2.08 -17.10
N MET A 272 -3.58 -2.28 -15.96
CA MET A 272 -4.33 -3.50 -15.70
C MET A 272 -5.72 -3.36 -16.31
N GLU A 273 -6.03 -4.18 -17.30
CA GLU A 273 -7.35 -4.28 -17.92
C GLU A 273 -8.23 -5.32 -17.21
N ASP A 274 -9.54 -5.27 -17.44
CA ASP A 274 -10.58 -6.11 -16.81
C ASP A 274 -10.17 -7.58 -16.62
N GLY A 275 -10.51 -8.16 -15.47
CA GLY A 275 -10.36 -9.59 -15.20
C GLY A 275 -8.92 -10.05 -14.92
N GLY A 276 -8.05 -9.17 -14.42
CA GLY A 276 -6.77 -9.54 -13.79
C GLY A 276 -5.66 -10.03 -14.73
N GLY A 277 -5.92 -10.08 -16.04
CA GLY A 277 -5.02 -10.69 -17.02
C GLY A 277 -4.31 -9.69 -17.92
N LEU A 278 -5.01 -8.79 -18.60
CA LEU A 278 -4.42 -8.14 -19.77
C LEU A 278 -3.67 -6.85 -19.40
N ILE A 279 -2.38 -6.83 -19.76
CA ILE A 279 -1.53 -5.66 -19.64
C ILE A 279 -1.45 -4.91 -20.96
N VAL A 280 -2.04 -3.73 -20.99
CA VAL A 280 -1.93 -2.81 -22.13
C VAL A 280 -0.79 -1.83 -21.90
N ARG A 281 -0.04 -1.56 -22.97
CA ARG A 281 1.08 -0.62 -22.96
C ARG A 281 0.61 0.69 -23.54
N ILE A 282 0.55 1.72 -22.70
CA ILE A 282 -0.02 3.01 -23.11
C ILE A 282 1.03 4.08 -22.93
N ASP A 283 0.99 5.06 -23.83
CA ASP A 283 1.79 6.26 -23.75
C ASP A 283 1.45 7.02 -22.45
N PRO A 284 2.45 7.33 -21.60
CA PRO A 284 2.23 7.88 -20.27
C PRO A 284 1.56 9.26 -20.26
N GLY A 285 1.70 10.03 -21.35
CA GLY A 285 1.08 11.34 -21.51
C GLY A 285 -0.37 11.27 -22.00
N LYS A 286 -0.83 10.11 -22.49
CA LYS A 286 -2.21 9.96 -22.95
C LYS A 286 -3.15 9.79 -21.77
N ASN A 287 -4.24 10.56 -21.81
CA ASN A 287 -5.41 10.29 -20.98
C ASN A 287 -6.53 9.74 -21.89
N PRO A 288 -6.72 8.42 -21.95
CA PRO A 288 -7.72 7.84 -22.80
C PRO A 288 -9.14 7.87 -22.20
N GLY A 289 -9.32 8.50 -21.03
CA GLY A 289 -10.62 8.76 -20.40
C GLY A 289 -11.29 7.55 -19.74
N HIS A 290 -10.74 6.34 -19.92
CA HIS A 290 -11.25 5.08 -19.41
C HIS A 290 -10.25 4.31 -18.53
N ILE A 291 -9.19 4.99 -18.10
CA ILE A 291 -8.14 4.40 -17.25
C ILE A 291 -8.04 5.20 -15.97
N GLY A 292 -8.47 4.61 -14.87
CA GLY A 292 -8.38 5.18 -13.54
C GLY A 292 -7.04 4.93 -12.86
N PHE A 293 -7.02 5.16 -11.56
CA PHE A 293 -5.88 4.85 -10.71
C PHE A 293 -6.33 4.62 -9.28
N ARG A 294 -5.48 3.94 -8.54
CA ARG A 294 -5.51 3.88 -7.09
C ARG A 294 -4.15 4.24 -6.52
N LEU A 295 -4.15 4.80 -5.32
CA LEU A 295 -2.91 5.22 -4.67
C LEU A 295 -2.38 4.12 -3.76
N VAL A 296 -1.07 3.98 -3.76
CA VAL A 296 -0.29 3.21 -2.78
C VAL A 296 0.72 4.15 -2.14
N ILE A 297 0.65 4.29 -0.82
CA ILE A 297 1.54 5.14 -0.03
C ILE A 297 2.45 4.23 0.76
N ARG A 298 3.76 4.39 0.56
CA ARG A 298 4.77 3.51 1.12
C ARG A 298 5.37 4.11 2.38
N PHE A 299 5.45 3.35 3.46
CA PHE A 299 6.10 3.78 4.69
C PHE A 299 7.47 3.10 4.77
N SER A 300 8.53 3.90 4.73
CA SER A 300 9.89 3.36 4.77
C SER A 300 10.14 2.69 6.12
N GLN A 301 10.74 1.50 6.10
CA GLN A 301 11.44 1.00 7.28
C GLN A 301 12.80 1.72 7.33
N LYS A 302 12.97 2.63 8.31
CA LYS A 302 14.28 3.23 8.60
C LYS A 302 15.15 2.24 9.35
#